data_AF-A0A7S3XIY5-F1
#
_entry.id   AF-A0A7S3XIY5-F1
#
_cell.length_a   1.000
_cell.length_b   1.000
_cell.length_c   1.000
_cell.angle_alpha   90.00
_cell.angle_beta   90.00
_cell.angle_gamma   90.00
#
_symmetry.space_group_name_H-M   'P 1'
#
loop_
_entity.id
_entity.type
_entity.pdbx_description
1 polymer ?
#
loop_
_entity_poly.entity_id
_entity_poly.type
_entity_poly.pdbx_seq_one_letter_code
_entity_poly.pdbx_strand_id
1 'polypeptide(L)'
;VNLVLRDGHDDYGSCAGTYNFAGQVNGYPMWHSPHLGRFIAFSGAHWVISAEEYIADVKGGNLKDKVFGGFHGSLSGVGRFEDSNWEAYEARLQFRGAEDQGWVGLN
;
A
#
# COMPACT_ATOMS: atom_id res chain seq x y z
N VAL A 1 5.71 -9.22 8.75
CA VAL A 1 4.77 -8.08 8.82
C VAL A 1 3.99 -8.07 7.52
N ASN A 2 2.68 -7.86 7.61
CA ASN A 2 1.80 -7.71 6.46
C ASN A 2 1.18 -6.32 6.51
N LEU A 3 0.77 -5.81 5.36
CA LEU A 3 -0.06 -4.63 5.26
C LEU A 3 -1.48 -5.08 4.94
N VAL A 4 -2.46 -4.58 5.68
CA VAL A 4 -3.88 -4.86 5.45
C VAL A 4 -4.55 -3.56 5.05
N LEU A 5 -5.15 -3.56 3.86
CA LEU A 5 -6.10 -2.54 3.44
C LEU A 5 -7.51 -3.06 3.69
N ARG A 6 -8.36 -2.19 4.22
CA ARG A 6 -9.77 -2.49 4.44
C ARG A 6 -10.59 -1.37 3.85
N ASP A 7 -11.74 -1.74 3.31
CA ASP A 7 -12.62 -0.78 2.66
C ASP A 7 -13.20 0.18 3.69
N GLY A 8 -12.90 1.47 3.54
CA GLY A 8 -13.59 2.54 4.23
C GLY A 8 -14.79 3.05 3.43
N HIS A 9 -14.77 2.84 2.10
CA HIS A 9 -15.78 3.25 1.12
C HIS A 9 -15.86 2.21 -0.03
N ASP A 10 -16.23 2.62 -1.25
CA ASP A 10 -16.31 1.74 -2.43
C ASP A 10 -14.92 1.19 -2.80
N ASP A 11 -14.74 -0.15 -2.74
CA ASP A 11 -13.53 -0.87 -3.18
C ASP A 11 -13.42 -0.93 -4.71
N TYR A 12 -13.36 0.24 -5.35
CA TYR A 12 -13.21 0.31 -6.79
C TYR A 12 -11.84 -0.26 -7.19
N GLY A 13 -11.87 -1.42 -7.85
CA GLY A 13 -10.69 -2.12 -8.33
C GLY A 13 -10.20 -3.27 -7.46
N SER A 14 -10.97 -3.70 -6.45
CA SER A 14 -10.69 -4.86 -5.59
C SER A 14 -9.30 -4.80 -4.94
N CYS A 15 -9.02 -3.68 -4.29
CA CYS A 15 -7.74 -3.36 -3.70
C CYS A 15 -7.67 -3.70 -2.20
N ALA A 16 -8.79 -3.90 -1.51
CA ALA A 16 -8.75 -4.32 -0.12
C ALA A 16 -8.27 -5.77 0.04
N GLY A 17 -7.55 -5.98 1.14
CA GLY A 17 -7.01 -7.28 1.51
C GLY A 17 -5.61 -7.19 2.06
N THR A 18 -4.92 -8.33 2.04
CA THR A 18 -3.60 -8.48 2.65
C THR A 18 -2.50 -8.39 1.59
N TYR A 19 -1.47 -7.61 1.91
CA TYR A 19 -0.27 -7.42 1.12
C TYR A 19 0.95 -7.87 1.92
N ASN A 20 1.86 -8.56 1.26
CA ASN A 20 3.09 -9.08 1.85
C ASN A 20 4.27 -8.19 1.45
N PHE A 21 5.27 -8.09 2.33
CA PHE A 21 6.51 -7.38 2.01
C PHE A 21 7.16 -7.98 0.76
N ALA A 22 7.55 -7.12 -0.18
CA ALA A 22 8.04 -7.54 -1.49
C ALA A 22 9.29 -6.77 -1.95
N GLY A 23 10.02 -6.12 -1.03
CA GLY A 23 11.26 -5.39 -1.31
C GLY A 23 11.13 -3.90 -1.01
N GLN A 24 11.94 -3.08 -1.67
CA GLN A 24 11.97 -1.63 -1.46
C GLN A 24 11.90 -0.87 -2.78
N VAL A 25 11.22 0.28 -2.73
CA VAL A 25 11.08 1.25 -3.82
C VAL A 25 11.22 2.65 -3.21
N ASN A 26 12.01 3.52 -3.83
CA ASN A 26 12.26 4.89 -3.36
C ASN A 26 12.69 4.98 -1.87
N GLY A 27 13.42 3.96 -1.37
CA GLY A 27 13.87 3.90 0.02
C GLY A 27 12.82 3.41 1.03
N TYR A 28 11.61 3.07 0.56
CA TYR A 28 10.51 2.61 1.41
C TYR A 28 10.09 1.18 1.07
N PRO A 29 9.44 0.45 2.00
CA PRO A 29 8.91 -0.87 1.74
C PRO A 29 7.92 -0.88 0.58
N MET A 30 8.00 -1.91 -0.26
CA MET A 30 6.96 -2.26 -1.22
C MET A 30 6.16 -3.44 -0.70
N TRP A 31 4.85 -3.39 -0.87
CA TRP A 31 3.90 -4.43 -0.48
C TRP A 31 3.20 -5.00 -1.70
N HIS A 32 2.98 -6.31 -1.74
CA HIS A 32 2.43 -6.99 -2.92
C HIS A 32 1.38 -8.02 -2.52
N SER A 33 0.28 -8.05 -3.28
CA SER A 33 -0.76 -9.06 -3.19
C SER A 33 -0.97 -9.69 -4.58
N PRO A 34 -0.37 -10.87 -4.85
CA PRO A 34 -0.56 -11.57 -6.12
C PRO A 34 -2.02 -11.97 -6.35
N HIS A 35 -2.76 -12.27 -5.29
CA HIS A 35 -4.18 -12.66 -5.38
C HIS A 35 -5.08 -11.51 -5.85
N LEU A 36 -4.73 -10.27 -5.49
CA LEU A 36 -5.43 -9.07 -5.94
C LEU A 36 -4.86 -8.54 -7.27
N GLY A 37 -3.67 -9.01 -7.68
CA GLY A 37 -2.92 -8.42 -8.79
C GLY A 37 -2.53 -6.96 -8.51
N ARG A 38 -2.17 -6.65 -7.26
CA ARG A 38 -1.91 -5.27 -6.80
C ARG A 38 -0.62 -5.17 -6.01
N PHE A 39 0.05 -4.03 -6.11
CA PHE A 39 1.14 -3.64 -5.21
C PHE A 39 0.93 -2.24 -4.65
N ILE A 40 1.60 -1.97 -3.53
CA ILE A 40 1.62 -0.68 -2.85
C ILE A 40 3.07 -0.26 -2.67
N ALA A 41 3.38 0.97 -3.07
CA ALA A 41 4.72 1.52 -2.95
C ALA A 41 4.69 3.04 -2.76
N PHE A 42 5.76 3.59 -2.20
CA PHE A 42 5.94 5.04 -2.12
C PHE A 42 6.41 5.56 -3.48
N SER A 43 5.61 6.44 -4.09
CA SER A 43 5.92 7.02 -5.40
C SER A 43 7.07 8.00 -5.37
N GLY A 44 7.54 8.42 -4.20
CA GLY A 44 8.44 9.57 -4.04
C GLY A 44 7.69 10.83 -3.63
N ALA A 45 6.37 10.86 -3.80
CA ALA A 45 5.52 11.94 -3.32
C ALA A 45 4.47 11.47 -2.31
N HIS A 46 3.89 10.27 -2.49
CA HIS A 46 2.85 9.70 -1.62
C HIS A 46 2.79 8.17 -1.85
N TRP A 47 2.03 7.45 -1.05
CA TRP A 47 1.82 6.01 -1.25
C TRP A 47 0.78 5.74 -2.31
N VAL A 48 0.99 4.71 -3.15
CA VAL A 48 0.14 4.42 -4.31
C VAL A 48 -0.15 2.93 -4.40
N ILE A 49 -1.40 2.58 -4.72
CA ILE A 49 -1.82 1.23 -5.13
C ILE A 49 -1.82 1.15 -6.65
N SER A 50 -1.13 0.17 -7.23
CA SER A 50 -1.05 -0.01 -8.68
C SER A 50 -1.08 -1.49 -9.10
N ALA A 51 -1.23 -1.75 -10.39
CA ALA A 51 -1.34 -3.09 -10.96
C ALA A 51 0.01 -3.84 -10.92
N GLU A 52 -0.01 -5.14 -10.63
CA GLU A 52 1.22 -5.94 -10.52
C GLU A 52 2.10 -5.92 -11.78
N GLU A 53 1.52 -5.69 -12.97
CA GLU A 53 2.25 -5.61 -14.24
C GLU A 53 3.33 -4.51 -14.24
N TYR A 54 3.16 -3.44 -13.45
CA TYR A 54 4.12 -2.33 -13.35
C TYR A 54 5.23 -2.57 -12.33
N ILE A 55 5.23 -3.68 -11.59
CA ILE A 55 6.27 -3.98 -10.58
C ILE A 55 7.66 -4.01 -11.23
N ALA A 56 7.78 -4.57 -12.44
CA ALA A 56 9.04 -4.65 -13.15
C ALA A 56 9.62 -3.27 -13.45
N ASP A 57 8.78 -2.31 -13.87
CA ASP A 57 9.21 -0.94 -14.19
C ASP A 57 9.62 -0.16 -12.94
N VAL A 58 8.87 -0.33 -11.86
CA VAL A 58 9.14 0.35 -10.58
C VAL A 58 10.41 -0.19 -9.92
N LYS A 59 10.64 -1.50 -9.96
CA LYS A 59 11.84 -2.13 -9.37
C LYS A 59 13.08 -2.06 -10.27
N GLY A 60 12.89 -2.13 -11.59
CA GLY A 60 13.98 -2.20 -12.58
C GLY A 60 14.83 -0.93 -12.70
N GLY A 61 14.50 0.11 -11.93
CA GLY A 61 15.26 1.36 -11.90
C GLY A 61 14.83 2.39 -12.93
N ASN A 62 13.95 2.05 -13.87
CA ASN A 62 13.38 2.98 -14.86
C ASN A 62 12.66 4.17 -14.19
N LEU A 63 12.12 3.92 -12.99
CA LEU A 63 11.40 4.87 -12.15
C LEU A 63 12.09 5.14 -10.80
N LYS A 64 13.34 4.70 -10.60
CA LYS A 64 14.09 5.05 -9.39
C LYS A 64 14.21 6.56 -9.29
N ASP A 65 13.77 7.12 -8.16
CA ASP A 65 13.72 8.57 -7.90
C ASP A 65 12.69 9.35 -8.77
N LYS A 66 11.77 8.64 -9.44
CA LYS A 66 10.67 9.25 -10.20
C LYS A 66 9.33 9.00 -9.53
N VAL A 67 8.46 10.02 -9.62
CA VAL A 67 7.04 9.92 -9.23
C VAL A 67 6.29 9.05 -10.23
N PHE A 68 5.52 8.08 -9.71
CA PHE A 68 4.61 7.25 -10.49
C PHE A 68 3.21 7.23 -9.88
N GLY A 69 2.20 7.00 -10.72
CA GLY A 69 0.79 6.94 -10.33
C GLY A 69 0.26 5.52 -10.16
N GLY A 70 -1.03 5.42 -9.87
CA GLY A 70 -1.75 4.17 -9.72
C GLY A 70 -3.25 4.42 -9.60
N PHE A 71 -4.00 3.39 -9.23
CA PHE A 71 -5.45 3.47 -9.11
C PHE A 71 -5.89 4.37 -7.95
N HIS A 72 -5.17 4.28 -6.84
CA HIS A 72 -5.44 5.01 -5.61
C HIS A 72 -4.15 5.51 -4.99
N GLY A 73 -4.20 6.67 -4.35
CA GLY A 73 -3.07 7.27 -3.65
C GLY A 73 -3.43 7.75 -2.25
N SER A 74 -2.48 7.73 -1.33
CA SER A 74 -2.63 8.36 -0.03
C SER A 74 -2.69 9.88 -0.20
N LEU A 75 -3.49 10.54 0.62
CA LEU A 75 -3.69 12.00 0.63
C LEU A 75 -2.45 12.77 1.13
N SER A 76 -1.54 12.08 1.81
CA SER A 76 -0.37 12.66 2.46
C SER A 76 0.95 12.16 1.86
N GLY A 77 1.92 13.06 1.72
CA GLY A 77 3.27 12.73 1.24
C GLY A 77 4.25 12.29 2.33
N VAL A 78 3.76 11.54 3.30
CA VAL A 78 4.58 11.06 4.41
C VAL A 78 5.36 9.82 4.01
N GLY A 79 6.63 9.77 4.40
CA GLY A 79 7.51 8.65 4.06
C GLY A 79 7.13 7.34 4.74
N ARG A 80 6.63 7.36 5.97
CA ARG A 80 6.19 6.14 6.67
C ARG A 80 4.77 5.77 6.23
N PHE A 81 4.53 4.48 6.01
CA PHE A 81 3.23 4.00 5.54
C PHE A 81 2.15 4.18 6.61
N GLU A 82 2.51 3.97 7.87
CA GLU A 82 1.64 4.02 9.04
C GLU A 82 1.06 5.41 9.29
N ASP A 83 1.75 6.44 8.81
CA ASP A 83 1.31 7.84 8.92
C ASP A 83 0.45 8.26 7.72
N SER A 84 0.27 7.37 6.72
CA SER A 84 -0.44 7.70 5.48
C SER A 84 -1.95 7.64 5.65
N ASN A 85 -2.64 8.67 5.16
CA ASN A 85 -4.10 8.70 5.14
C ASN A 85 -4.62 8.43 3.74
N TRP A 86 -5.72 7.69 3.63
CA TRP A 86 -6.32 7.28 2.38
C TRP A 86 -7.80 7.63 2.38
N GLU A 87 -8.33 8.05 1.23
CA GLU A 87 -9.75 8.40 1.12
C GLU A 87 -10.64 7.17 1.17
N ALA A 88 -10.30 6.11 0.42
CA ALA A 88 -11.14 4.93 0.26
C ALA A 88 -10.79 3.76 1.19
N TYR A 89 -9.66 3.80 1.92
CA TYR A 89 -9.16 2.64 2.65
C TYR A 89 -8.70 2.99 4.07
N GLU A 90 -8.98 2.08 5.02
CA GLU A 90 -8.23 2.00 6.26
C GLU A 90 -7.00 1.12 6.05
N ALA A 91 -5.81 1.66 6.36
CA ALA A 91 -4.54 0.97 6.15
C ALA A 91 -3.84 0.67 7.47
N ARG A 92 -3.44 -0.60 7.69
CA ARG A 92 -2.74 -1.01 8.93
C ARG A 92 -1.60 -1.99 8.65
N LEU A 93 -0.49 -1.85 9.38
CA LEU A 93 0.53 -2.90 9.44
C LEU A 93 0.18 -3.93 10.52
N GLN A 94 0.17 -5.20 10.13
CA GLN A 94 -0.06 -6.34 11.00
C GLN A 94 1.27 -7.10 11.23
N PHE A 95 1.72 -7.12 12.48
CA PHE A 95 2.90 -7.87 12.89
C PHE A 95 2.48 -9.30 13.30
N ARG A 96 3.18 -10.33 12.81
CA ARG A 96 2.90 -11.71 13.23
C ARG A 96 3.15 -11.84 14.74
N GLY A 97 2.17 -12.34 15.48
CA GLY A 97 2.24 -12.54 16.93
C GLY A 97 1.48 -11.52 17.77
N ALA A 98 0.88 -10.49 17.16
CA ALA A 98 -0.14 -9.67 17.83
C ALA A 98 -1.52 -10.30 17.55
N GLU A 99 -1.98 -11.15 18.46
CA GLU A 99 -3.37 -11.64 18.49
C GLU A 99 -4.34 -10.45 18.55
N ASP A 100 -5.31 -10.43 17.63
CA ASP A 100 -6.72 -10.03 17.80
C ASP A 100 -7.11 -8.97 18.86
N GLN A 101 -6.32 -7.90 19.00
CA GLN A 101 -6.78 -6.70 19.70
C GLN A 101 -7.64 -5.89 18.72
N GLY A 102 -8.91 -6.29 18.66
CA GLY A 102 -10.08 -5.41 18.51
C GLY A 102 -10.01 -4.34 17.43
N TRP A 103 -10.87 -4.52 16.43
CA TRP A 103 -11.43 -3.40 15.69
C TRP A 103 -12.13 -2.42 16.63
N VAL A 104 -11.41 -1.41 17.13
CA VAL A 104 -12.07 -0.27 17.75
C VAL A 104 -12.39 0.71 16.63
N GLY A 105 -13.56 0.54 16.03
CA GLY A 105 -14.19 1.60 15.27
C GLY A 105 -14.49 2.75 16.23
N LEU A 106 -14.00 3.94 15.92
CA LEU A 106 -14.41 5.14 16.63
C LEU A 106 -15.81 5.50 16.10
N ASN A 107 -16.82 5.34 16.96
CA ASN A 107 -18.15 5.93 16.76
C ASN A 107 -18.07 7.45 16.72
#